data_AF-A0A6V7P754-F1
#
_entry.id   AF-A0A6V7P754-F1
#
_cell.length_a   1.000
_cell.length_b   1.000
_cell.length_c   1.000
_cell.angle_alpha   90.00
_cell.angle_beta   90.00
_cell.angle_gamma   90.00
#
_symmetry.space_group_name_H-M   'P 1'
#
loop_
_entity.id
_entity.type
_entity.pdbx_description
1 polymer ?
#
loop_
_entity_poly.entity_id
_entity_poly.type
_entity_poly.pdbx_seq_one_letter_code
_entity_poly.pdbx_strand_id
1 'polypeptide(L)'
;MPEQRWREVLGHEWEKHGTCAESILDEHSYFQTALNLKNQLNLLQTLQNAGIEPDGGYYSLSSIKEAIKEGTGYTPFIECNVDESRNSQLYQVYFCVDTSGSQLIECPVFPRGRCDSRIEFPAF
;
A
#
# COMPACT_ATOMS: atom_id res chain seq x y z
N MET A 1 -19.56 -16.40 7.00
CA MET A 1 -18.87 -17.20 5.97
C MET A 1 -17.83 -16.32 5.30
N PRO A 2 -16.53 -16.45 5.64
CA PRO A 2 -15.47 -15.54 5.16
C PRO A 2 -15.28 -15.55 3.64
N GLU A 3 -15.50 -16.71 2.99
CA GLU A 3 -15.27 -16.90 1.55
C GLU A 3 -16.18 -16.02 0.68
N GLN A 4 -17.44 -15.81 1.10
CA GLN A 4 -18.39 -15.00 0.35
C GLN A 4 -18.02 -13.50 0.36
N ARG A 5 -17.51 -13.01 1.49
CA ARG A 5 -17.02 -11.64 1.64
C ARG A 5 -15.79 -11.37 0.77
N TRP A 6 -14.89 -12.33 0.63
CA TRP A 6 -13.72 -12.18 -0.23
C TRP A 6 -14.06 -12.17 -1.71
N ARG A 7 -15.04 -12.98 -2.14
CA ARG A 7 -15.54 -12.93 -3.52
C ARG A 7 -16.16 -11.56 -3.87
N GLU A 8 -16.91 -10.97 -2.94
CA GLU A 8 -17.49 -9.63 -3.13
C GLU A 8 -16.41 -8.55 -3.27
N VAL A 9 -15.37 -8.58 -2.43
CA VAL A 9 -14.25 -7.62 -2.50
C VAL A 9 -13.46 -7.78 -3.80
N LEU A 10 -13.07 -9.02 -4.15
CA LEU A 10 -12.31 -9.26 -5.38
C LEU A 10 -13.14 -8.89 -6.62
N GLY A 11 -14.42 -9.24 -6.66
CA GLY A 11 -15.33 -8.83 -7.73
C GLY A 11 -15.44 -7.31 -7.85
N HIS A 12 -15.57 -6.59 -6.74
CA HIS A 12 -15.61 -5.12 -6.73
C HIS A 12 -14.33 -4.51 -7.30
N GLU A 13 -13.15 -4.98 -6.85
CA GLU A 13 -11.87 -4.46 -7.33
C GLU A 13 -11.65 -4.78 -8.82
N TRP A 14 -12.05 -5.97 -9.28
CA TRP A 14 -12.01 -6.31 -10.70
C TRP A 14 -12.92 -5.39 -11.53
N GLU A 15 -14.20 -5.30 -11.19
CA GLU A 15 -15.18 -4.52 -11.96
C GLU A 15 -14.81 -3.03 -12.01
N LYS A 16 -14.34 -2.47 -10.89
CA LYS A 16 -14.05 -1.04 -10.76
C LYS A 16 -12.67 -0.64 -11.27
N HIS A 17 -11.67 -1.52 -11.15
CA HIS A 17 -10.27 -1.18 -11.45
C HIS A 17 -9.62 -2.12 -12.46
N GLY A 18 -9.82 -3.44 -12.33
CA GLY A 18 -9.22 -4.43 -13.23
C GLY A 18 -9.68 -4.33 -14.69
N THR A 19 -10.97 -4.11 -14.93
CA THR A 19 -11.55 -3.97 -16.28
C THR A 19 -10.92 -2.83 -17.09
N CYS A 20 -10.42 -1.78 -16.44
CA CYS A 20 -9.70 -0.68 -17.10
C CYS A 20 -8.33 -1.11 -17.68
N ALA A 21 -7.78 -2.24 -17.24
CA ALA A 21 -6.51 -2.81 -17.69
C ALA A 21 -6.67 -4.13 -18.47
N GLU A 22 -7.91 -4.56 -18.76
CA GLU A 22 -8.21 -5.87 -19.34
C GLU A 22 -7.53 -6.13 -20.69
N SER A 23 -7.23 -5.08 -21.46
CA SER A 23 -6.48 -5.19 -22.72
C SER A 23 -5.02 -5.63 -22.55
N ILE A 24 -4.51 -5.61 -21.32
CA ILE A 24 -3.13 -5.95 -20.95
C ILE A 24 -3.12 -7.14 -19.97
N LEU A 25 -4.00 -7.12 -18.98
CA LEU A 25 -4.08 -8.11 -17.91
C LEU A 25 -5.52 -8.65 -17.82
N ASP A 26 -5.72 -9.91 -18.18
CA ASP A 26 -6.98 -10.59 -17.85
C ASP A 26 -7.18 -10.70 -16.33
N GLU A 27 -8.37 -11.09 -15.89
CA GLU A 27 -8.72 -11.14 -14.46
C GLU A 27 -7.71 -11.94 -13.64
N HIS A 28 -7.30 -13.11 -14.13
CA HIS A 28 -6.32 -13.94 -13.47
C HIS A 28 -4.96 -13.23 -13.36
N SER A 29 -4.47 -12.65 -14.46
CA SER A 29 -3.18 -11.96 -14.51
C SER A 29 -3.19 -10.69 -13.65
N TYR A 30 -4.30 -9.97 -13.57
CA TYR A 30 -4.47 -8.79 -12.71
C TYR A 30 -4.22 -9.13 -11.24
N PHE A 31 -4.91 -10.16 -10.71
CA PHE A 31 -4.73 -10.58 -9.32
C PHE A 31 -3.37 -11.25 -9.08
N GLN A 32 -2.88 -12.05 -10.03
CA GLN A 32 -1.55 -12.66 -9.90
C GLN A 32 -0.44 -11.60 -9.83
N THR A 33 -0.54 -10.55 -10.64
CA THR A 33 0.36 -9.40 -10.60
C THR A 33 0.28 -8.68 -9.26
N ALA A 34 -0.92 -8.40 -8.75
CA ALA A 34 -1.09 -7.77 -7.44
C ALA A 34 -0.43 -8.57 -6.30
N LEU A 35 -0.58 -9.90 -6.31
CA LEU A 35 0.06 -10.79 -5.35
C LEU A 35 1.60 -10.79 -5.48
N ASN A 36 2.12 -10.81 -6.70
CA ASN A 36 3.57 -10.75 -6.95
C ASN A 36 4.17 -9.44 -6.43
N LEU A 37 3.54 -8.30 -6.73
CA LEU A 37 3.96 -6.99 -6.25
C LEU A 37 3.91 -6.91 -4.71
N LYS A 38 2.87 -7.45 -4.09
CA LYS A 38 2.76 -7.52 -2.62
C LYS A 38 3.90 -8.31 -1.98
N ASN A 39 4.29 -9.42 -2.60
CA ASN A 39 5.42 -10.24 -2.13
C ASN A 39 6.77 -9.54 -2.35
N GLN A 40 6.95 -8.88 -3.49
CA GLN A 40 8.17 -8.12 -3.81
C GLN A 40 8.38 -6.96 -2.83
N LEU A 41 7.34 -6.20 -2.49
CA LEU A 41 7.45 -5.01 -1.64
C LEU A 41 7.71 -5.34 -0.16
N ASN A 42 7.16 -6.46 0.33
CA ASN A 42 7.27 -6.95 1.71
C ASN A 42 7.26 -5.84 2.79
N LEU A 43 6.26 -4.94 2.71
CA LEU A 43 6.27 -3.65 3.43
C LEU A 43 6.43 -3.78 4.94
N LEU A 44 5.76 -4.75 5.56
CA LEU A 44 5.86 -4.96 7.00
C LEU A 44 7.30 -5.27 7.38
N GLN A 45 7.92 -6.26 6.75
CA GLN A 45 9.32 -6.61 7.04
C GLN A 45 10.27 -5.44 6.79
N THR A 46 10.05 -4.67 5.72
CA THR A 46 10.83 -3.46 5.42
C THR A 46 10.76 -2.45 6.56
N LEU A 47 9.57 -2.18 7.10
CA LEU A 47 9.38 -1.28 8.23
C LEU A 47 10.01 -1.83 9.52
N GLN A 48 9.81 -3.12 9.82
CA GLN A 48 10.36 -3.78 11.01
C GLN A 48 11.89 -3.80 11.00
N ASN A 49 12.51 -4.00 9.83
CA ASN A 49 13.97 -3.91 9.68
C ASN A 49 14.52 -2.52 10.04
N ALA A 50 13.70 -1.47 9.93
CA ALA A 50 14.03 -0.11 10.33
C ALA A 50 13.57 0.23 11.77
N GLY A 51 13.06 -0.75 12.53
CA GLY A 51 12.55 -0.56 13.89
C GLY A 51 11.19 0.15 13.95
N ILE A 52 10.43 0.14 12.85
CA ILE A 52 9.06 0.67 12.77
C ILE A 52 8.09 -0.51 12.87
N GLU A 53 7.48 -0.67 14.04
CA GLU A 53 6.66 -1.82 14.39
C GLU A 53 5.18 -1.42 14.47
N PRO A 54 4.24 -2.33 14.14
CA PRO A 54 2.81 -2.12 14.39
C PRO A 54 2.52 -2.35 15.88
N ASP A 55 2.96 -1.43 16.73
CA ASP A 55 2.90 -1.54 18.19
C ASP A 55 2.01 -0.46 18.86
N GLY A 56 1.31 0.35 18.04
CA GLY A 56 0.59 1.56 18.50
C GLY A 56 1.53 2.75 18.75
N GLY A 57 2.81 2.61 18.43
CA GLY A 57 3.81 3.65 18.53
C GLY A 57 3.68 4.72 17.45
N TYR A 58 4.41 5.82 17.66
CA TYR A 58 4.40 6.97 16.76
C TYR A 58 5.75 7.15 16.08
N TYR A 59 5.71 7.27 14.76
CA TYR A 59 6.89 7.41 13.93
C TYR A 59 6.78 8.68 13.09
N SER A 60 7.91 9.28 12.70
CA SER A 60 7.84 10.42 11.81
C SER A 60 7.42 9.96 10.41
N LEU A 61 6.61 10.76 9.72
CA LEU A 61 6.23 10.48 8.34
C LEU A 61 7.46 10.35 7.44
N SER A 62 8.52 11.12 7.71
CA SER A 62 9.78 11.05 6.98
C SER A 62 10.48 9.70 7.19
N SER A 63 10.57 9.20 8.43
CA SER A 63 11.25 7.93 8.71
C SER A 63 10.54 6.75 8.07
N ILE A 64 9.20 6.75 8.06
CA ILE A 64 8.41 5.72 7.36
C ILE A 64 8.71 5.76 5.85
N LYS A 65 8.69 6.94 5.23
CA LYS A 65 8.98 7.08 3.79
C LYS A 65 10.40 6.68 3.44
N GLU A 66 11.39 7.06 4.26
CA GLU A 66 12.80 6.71 4.08
C GLU A 66 13.02 5.21 4.21
N ALA A 67 12.51 4.57 5.28
CA ALA A 67 12.63 3.13 5.47
C ALA A 67 12.04 2.34 4.29
N ILE A 68 10.85 2.73 3.83
CA ILE A 68 10.23 2.10 2.67
C ILE A 68 11.05 2.34 1.41
N LYS A 69 11.54 3.55 1.17
CA LYS A 69 12.36 3.87 -0.01
C LYS A 69 13.68 3.09 -0.01
N GLU A 70 14.34 2.97 1.13
CA GLU A 70 15.58 2.19 1.27
C GLU A 70 15.33 0.70 1.05
N GLY A 71 14.25 0.14 1.60
CA GLY A 71 13.95 -1.28 1.46
C GLY A 71 13.40 -1.69 0.10
N THR A 72 12.72 -0.79 -0.61
CA THR A 72 12.07 -1.09 -1.90
C THR A 72 12.76 -0.48 -3.11
N GLY A 73 13.54 0.58 -2.93
CA GLY A 73 14.15 1.38 -3.99
C GLY A 73 13.25 2.49 -4.56
N TYR A 74 11.98 2.58 -4.12
CA TYR A 74 10.98 3.50 -4.69
C TYR A 74 10.36 4.39 -3.63
N THR A 75 10.05 5.64 -4.01
CA THR A 75 9.43 6.58 -3.08
C THR A 75 7.93 6.28 -2.94
N PRO A 76 7.41 5.90 -1.76
CA PRO A 76 5.99 5.63 -1.58
C PRO A 76 5.19 6.92 -1.39
N PHE A 77 3.88 6.85 -1.66
CA PHE A 77 2.93 7.77 -1.06
C PHE A 77 2.27 7.14 0.15
N ILE A 78 2.15 7.92 1.22
CA ILE A 78 1.57 7.49 2.48
C ILE A 78 0.25 8.23 2.64
N GLU A 79 -0.82 7.46 2.78
CA GLU A 79 -2.13 7.95 3.16
C GLU A 79 -2.38 7.64 4.63
N CYS A 80 -2.91 8.64 5.32
CA CYS A 80 -3.31 8.54 6.71
C CYS A 80 -4.81 8.75 6.83
N ASN A 81 -5.42 8.07 7.79
CA ASN A 81 -6.75 8.39 8.26
C ASN A 81 -6.68 8.78 9.75
N VAL A 82 -7.85 8.97 10.36
CA VAL A 82 -7.97 9.36 11.76
C VAL A 82 -8.71 8.25 12.50
N ASP A 83 -8.16 7.79 13.62
CA ASP A 83 -8.77 6.76 14.46
C ASP A 83 -9.88 7.32 15.38
N GLU A 84 -10.47 6.47 16.21
CA GLU A 84 -11.51 6.87 17.19
C GLU A 84 -10.97 7.84 18.26
N SER A 85 -9.67 7.77 18.57
CA SER A 85 -8.98 8.64 19.51
C SER A 85 -8.55 9.98 18.89
N ARG A 86 -8.82 10.18 17.60
CA ARG A 86 -8.43 11.33 16.78
C ARG A 86 -6.92 11.42 16.46
N ASN A 87 -6.22 10.31 16.51
CA ASN A 87 -4.84 10.18 16.10
C ASN A 87 -4.75 10.05 14.58
N SER A 88 -3.83 10.77 13.94
CA SER A 88 -3.44 10.49 12.55
C SER A 88 -2.66 9.18 12.53
N GLN A 89 -3.15 8.17 11.82
CA GLN A 89 -2.53 6.83 11.75
C GLN A 89 -2.19 6.43 10.32
N LEU A 90 -1.16 5.60 10.17
CA LEU A 90 -0.79 4.97 8.90
C LEU A 90 -1.96 4.10 8.40
N TYR A 91 -2.48 4.41 7.22
CA TYR A 91 -3.65 3.71 6.66
C TYR A 91 -3.32 2.94 5.38
N GLN A 92 -2.78 3.62 4.36
CA GLN A 92 -2.46 3.00 3.08
C GLN A 92 -1.09 3.46 2.57
N VAL A 93 -0.40 2.56 1.86
CA VAL A 93 0.89 2.82 1.23
C VAL A 93 0.74 2.55 -0.26
N TYR A 94 1.05 3.56 -1.07
CA TYR A 94 0.89 3.52 -2.52
C TYR A 94 2.25 3.43 -3.20
N PHE A 95 2.30 2.55 -4.19
CA PHE A 95 3.39 2.44 -5.16
C PHE A 95 2.83 2.56 -6.56
N CYS A 96 3.68 2.98 -7.50
CA CYS A 96 3.33 3.01 -8.90
C CYS A 96 3.99 1.84 -9.61
N VAL A 97 3.24 1.29 -10.57
CA VAL A 97 3.67 0.20 -11.44
C VAL A 97 3.54 0.72 -12.86
N ASP A 98 4.43 0.27 -13.73
CA ASP A 98 4.33 0.56 -15.16
C ASP A 98 3.02 0.02 -15.76
N THR A 99 2.67 0.47 -16.96
CA THR A 99 1.40 0.10 -17.59
C THR A 99 1.32 -1.38 -17.97
N SER A 100 2.45 -2.09 -18.04
CA SER A 100 2.46 -3.55 -18.22
C SER A 100 2.13 -4.32 -16.94
N GLY A 101 2.15 -3.64 -15.78
CA GLY A 101 1.94 -4.26 -14.47
C GLY A 101 3.14 -5.06 -13.96
N SER A 102 4.31 -4.97 -14.62
CA SER A 102 5.44 -5.88 -14.34
C SER A 102 6.54 -5.26 -13.49
N GLN A 103 6.65 -3.94 -13.47
CA GLN A 103 7.76 -3.25 -12.79
C GLN A 103 7.29 -2.07 -11.96
N LEU A 104 7.87 -1.94 -10.78
CA LEU A 104 7.75 -0.72 -9.97
C LEU A 104 8.43 0.44 -10.70
N ILE A 105 7.81 1.62 -10.62
CA ILE A 105 8.33 2.87 -11.16
C ILE A 105 8.20 3.98 -10.12
N GLU A 106 9.01 5.03 -10.26
CA GLU A 106 8.76 6.26 -9.50
C GLU A 106 7.42 6.85 -9.93
N CYS A 107 6.60 7.22 -8.95
CA CYS A 107 5.27 7.73 -9.21
C CYS A 107 5.32 9.05 -9.98
N PRO A 108 4.70 9.15 -11.17
CA PRO A 108 4.68 10.41 -11.92
C PRO A 108 3.93 11.52 -11.18
N VAL A 109 2.91 11.14 -10.42
CA VAL A 109 2.06 12.03 -9.62
C VAL A 109 1.65 11.31 -8.35
N PHE A 110 1.65 12.02 -7.23
CA PHE A 110 1.10 11.52 -5.97
C PHE A 110 -0.32 12.03 -5.74
N PRO A 111 -1.20 11.22 -5.10
CA PRO A 111 -2.49 11.69 -4.63
C PRO A 111 -2.36 12.88 -3.67
N ARG A 112 -3.45 13.62 -3.49
CA ARG A 112 -3.54 14.63 -2.43
C ARG A 112 -4.01 13.95 -1.15
N GLY A 113 -3.14 13.91 -0.16
CA GLY A 113 -3.48 13.46 1.20
C GLY A 113 -2.73 14.29 2.23
N ARG A 114 -3.23 14.30 3.46
CA ARG A 114 -2.57 14.94 4.59
C ARG A 114 -2.34 13.89 5.67
N CYS A 115 -1.07 13.70 5.98
CA CYS A 115 -0.59 13.01 7.17
C CYS A 115 0.04 14.05 8.08
N ASP A 116 -0.07 13.85 9.39
CA ASP A 116 0.71 14.63 10.34
C ASP A 116 2.21 14.30 10.23
N SER A 117 3.07 15.16 10.80
CA SER A 117 4.52 14.94 10.76
C SER A 117 4.96 13.72 11.58
N ARG A 118 4.15 13.32 12.56
CA ARG A 118 4.24 12.05 13.30
C ARG A 118 2.88 11.37 13.25
N ILE A 119 2.87 10.09 12.91
CA ILE A 119 1.65 9.29 12.78
C ILE A 119 1.79 7.99 13.57
N GLU A 120 0.65 7.48 14.04
CA GLU A 120 0.54 6.19 14.71
C GLU A 120 0.72 5.06 13.72
N PHE A 121 1.41 3.98 14.12
CA PHE A 121 1.33 2.69 13.44
C PHE A 121 0.55 1.71 14.33
N PRO A 122 -0.76 1.52 14.08
CA PRO A 122 -1.63 0.75 14.96
C PRO A 122 -1.21 -0.72 15.07
N ALA A 123 -1.43 -1.31 16.24
CA ALA A 123 -1.18 -2.73 16.46
C ALA A 123 -2.26 -3.64 15.86
N PHE A 124 -1.84 -4.82 15.37
CA PHE A 124 -2.70 -5.88 14.84
C PHE A 124 -2.11 -7.27 15.03
#